data_AF-A0A4U8S9M8-F1
#
_entry.id   AF-A0A4U8S9M8-F1
#
_cell.length_a   1.000
_cell.length_b   1.000
_cell.length_c   1.000
_cell.angle_alpha   90.00
_cell.angle_beta   90.00
_cell.angle_gamma   90.00
#
_symmetry.space_group_name_H-M   'P 1'
#
loop_
_entity.id
_entity.type
_entity.pdbx_description
1 polymer ?
#
loop_
_entity_poly.entity_id
_entity_poly.type
_entity_poly.pdbx_seq_one_letter_code
_entity_poly.pdbx_strand_id
1 'polypeptide(L)'
;MLDTNVCKVKCGDKEITIRIQRPNFESVEKAYREITREGANEFIKNYKLTHPETQEEVEQLSYAMAEARYKKISQVLLNFYNGDRTNRSNTCATRVSYALNNSTIPLDVIANKKRFA
;
A
#
# COMPACT_ATOMS: atom_id res chain seq x y z
N MET A 1 -18.80 10.48 17.89
CA MET A 1 -18.00 10.99 16.75
C MET A 1 -17.73 9.81 15.82
N LEU A 2 -18.25 9.69 14.60
CA LEU A 2 -18.85 10.65 13.69
C LEU A 2 -19.95 9.97 12.82
N ASP A 3 -21.04 10.69 12.57
CA ASP A 3 -22.04 10.43 11.51
C ASP A 3 -21.49 10.77 10.10
N THR A 4 -20.16 10.82 9.89
CA THR A 4 -19.55 11.44 8.69
C THR A 4 -19.39 10.54 7.47
N ASN A 5 -19.80 9.28 7.53
CA ASN A 5 -19.66 8.35 6.41
C ASN A 5 -21.02 7.89 5.87
N VAL A 6 -22.00 8.77 5.82
CA VAL A 6 -23.33 8.46 5.29
C VAL A 6 -23.47 9.06 3.90
N CYS A 7 -23.57 8.22 2.87
CA CYS A 7 -23.94 8.63 1.52
C CYS A 7 -25.44 8.45 1.35
N LYS A 8 -26.16 9.55 1.20
CA LYS A 8 -27.61 9.55 0.98
C LYS A 8 -27.91 10.01 -0.43
N VAL A 9 -28.71 9.24 -1.16
CA VAL A 9 -29.08 9.52 -2.56
C VAL A 9 -30.59 9.44 -2.69
N LYS A 10 -31.19 10.41 -3.39
CA LYS A 10 -32.65 10.51 -3.59
C LYS A 10 -32.97 10.62 -5.08
N CYS A 11 -33.99 9.89 -5.54
CA CYS A 11 -34.54 9.97 -6.89
C CYS A 11 -36.08 9.92 -6.81
N GLY A 12 -36.73 11.06 -7.07
CA GLY A 12 -38.17 11.24 -6.78
C GLY A 12 -38.44 11.00 -5.30
N ASP A 13 -39.37 10.10 -5.00
CA ASP A 13 -39.74 9.71 -3.62
C ASP A 13 -38.89 8.55 -3.06
N LYS A 14 -37.96 8.02 -3.85
CA LYS A 14 -37.07 6.93 -3.40
C LYS A 14 -35.81 7.52 -2.78
N GLU A 15 -35.45 7.00 -1.61
CA GLU A 15 -34.24 7.38 -0.89
C GLU A 15 -33.44 6.14 -0.52
N ILE A 16 -32.13 6.18 -0.73
CA ILE A 16 -31.19 5.18 -0.23
C ILE A 16 -30.14 5.85 0.63
N THR A 17 -29.78 5.19 1.73
CA THR A 17 -28.73 5.63 2.64
C THR A 17 -27.70 4.51 2.77
N ILE A 18 -26.46 4.79 2.40
CA ILE A 18 -25.32 3.87 2.47
C ILE A 18 -24.37 4.38 3.55
N ARG A 19 -24.10 3.54 4.55
CA ARG A 19 -23.04 3.78 5.53
C ARG A 19 -21.72 3.27 4.96
N ILE A 20 -20.86 4.19 4.52
CA ILE A 20 -19.53 3.89 4.00
C ILE A 20 -18.65 3.43 5.15
N GLN A 21 -18.13 2.21 5.06
CA GLN A 21 -17.11 1.75 5.98
C GLN A 21 -15.73 2.17 5.44
N ARG A 22 -14.98 2.93 6.23
CA ARG A 22 -13.60 3.33 5.92
C ARG A 22 -12.67 2.84 7.01
N PRO A 23 -11.44 2.43 6.69
CA PRO A 23 -10.46 2.09 7.70
C PRO A 23 -10.09 3.34 8.51
N ASN A 24 -9.72 3.14 9.78
CA ASN A 24 -9.24 4.22 10.63
C ASN A 24 -7.92 4.78 10.06
N PHE A 25 -7.83 6.11 9.89
CA PHE A 25 -6.66 6.76 9.30
C PHE A 25 -5.38 6.43 10.06
N GLU A 26 -5.40 6.48 11.39
CA GLU A 26 -4.22 6.21 12.23
C GLU A 26 -3.69 4.78 12.01
N SER A 27 -4.59 3.79 11.86
CA SER A 27 -4.20 2.40 11.57
C SER A 27 -3.52 2.27 10.19
N VAL A 28 -4.08 2.95 9.17
CA VAL A 28 -3.53 2.95 7.81
C VAL A 28 -2.19 3.67 7.77
N GLU A 29 -2.10 4.84 8.40
CA GLU A 29 -0.88 5.64 8.46
C GLU A 29 0.25 4.88 9.14
N LYS A 30 -0.02 4.23 10.27
CA LYS A 30 0.96 3.42 11.00
C LYS A 30 1.54 2.32 10.11
N ALA A 31 0.69 1.52 9.48
CA ALA A 31 1.12 0.44 8.60
C ALA A 31 1.85 0.97 7.34
N TYR A 32 1.38 2.10 6.77
CA TYR A 32 2.03 2.74 5.62
C TYR A 32 3.44 3.25 5.96
N ARG A 33 3.61 3.85 7.14
CA ARG A 33 4.92 4.31 7.63
C ARG A 33 5.87 3.14 7.89
N GLU A 34 5.37 2.03 8.43
CA GLU A 34 6.15 0.80 8.61
C GLU A 34 6.74 0.33 7.27
N ILE A 35 5.89 0.03 6.28
CA ILE A 35 6.35 -0.51 5.00
C ILE A 35 7.17 0.51 4.18
N THR A 36 6.94 1.81 4.37
CA THR A 36 7.72 2.85 3.69
C THR A 36 9.17 2.88 4.18
N ARG A 37 9.41 2.59 5.47
CA ARG A 37 10.76 2.56 6.06
C ARG A 37 11.58 1.36 5.62
N GLU A 38 10.94 0.27 5.24
CA GLU A 38 11.61 -0.92 4.71
C GLU A 38 12.41 -0.57 3.45
N GLY A 39 13.71 -0.87 3.45
CA GLY A 39 14.67 -0.49 2.40
C GLY A 39 15.04 0.99 2.33
N ALA A 40 14.28 1.89 2.99
CA ALA A 40 14.55 3.34 2.93
C ALA A 40 15.80 3.74 3.73
N ASN A 41 16.09 3.08 4.85
CA ASN A 41 17.29 3.36 5.63
C ASN A 41 18.57 3.01 4.85
N GLU A 42 18.58 1.87 4.15
CA GLU A 42 19.69 1.48 3.28
C GLU A 42 19.82 2.40 2.07
N PHE A 43 18.69 2.77 1.45
CA PHE A 43 18.69 3.77 0.39
C PHE A 43 19.27 5.11 0.86
N ILE A 44 18.81 5.66 1.99
CA ILE A 44 19.28 6.95 2.51
C ILE A 44 20.74 6.85 2.94
N LYS A 45 21.14 5.75 3.59
CA LYS A 45 22.53 5.52 4.01
C LYS A 45 23.45 5.45 2.79
N ASN A 46 23.12 4.63 1.80
CA ASN A 46 23.92 4.47 0.59
C ASN A 46 23.93 5.77 -0.22
N TYR A 47 22.77 6.37 -0.47
CA TYR A 47 22.67 7.64 -1.21
C TYR A 47 23.48 8.77 -0.59
N LYS A 48 23.48 8.92 0.75
CA LYS A 48 24.30 9.91 1.45
C LYS A 48 25.80 9.59 1.43
N LEU A 49 26.17 8.30 1.47
CA LEU A 49 27.55 7.84 1.40
C LEU A 49 28.13 7.91 -0.01
N THR A 50 27.31 7.72 -1.05
CA THR A 50 27.77 7.54 -2.42
C THR A 50 27.40 8.66 -3.38
N HIS A 51 26.52 9.62 -3.01
CA HIS A 51 25.98 10.67 -3.92
C HIS A 51 25.91 10.15 -5.36
N PRO A 52 25.00 9.20 -5.66
CA PRO A 52 25.07 8.41 -6.89
C PRO A 52 25.30 9.33 -8.08
N GLU A 53 26.45 9.14 -8.74
CA GLU A 53 26.91 10.03 -9.80
C GLU A 53 26.12 9.78 -11.09
N THR A 54 25.41 8.64 -11.15
CA THR A 54 24.69 8.17 -12.32
C THR A 54 23.24 7.76 -12.03
N GLN A 55 22.39 7.87 -13.06
CA GLN A 55 21.00 7.42 -13.04
C GLN A 55 20.87 5.91 -12.75
N GLU A 56 21.81 5.10 -13.24
CA GLU A 56 21.80 3.64 -13.08
C GLU A 56 21.97 3.23 -11.60
N GLU A 57 22.84 3.93 -10.85
CA GLU A 57 23.02 3.68 -9.41
C GLU A 57 21.76 4.03 -8.61
N VAL A 58 21.07 5.11 -8.97
CA VAL A 58 19.78 5.47 -8.35
C VAL A 58 18.73 4.39 -8.62
N GLU A 59 18.70 3.84 -9.83
CA GLU A 59 17.80 2.74 -10.19
C GLU A 59 18.10 1.46 -9.43
N GLN A 60 19.38 1.08 -9.27
CA GLN A 60 19.76 -0.08 -8.47
C GLN A 60 19.35 0.07 -6.99
N LEU A 61 19.54 1.26 -6.42
CA LEU A 61 19.08 1.57 -5.07
C LEU A 61 17.55 1.52 -4.95
N SER A 62 16.83 1.97 -5.98
CA SER A 62 15.37 1.84 -6.08
C SER A 62 14.93 0.36 -6.11
N TYR A 63 15.62 -0.48 -6.90
CA TYR A 63 15.35 -1.91 -6.97
C TYR A 63 15.59 -2.62 -5.64
N ALA A 64 16.66 -2.28 -4.92
CA ALA A 64 16.95 -2.82 -3.60
C ALA A 64 15.86 -2.42 -2.58
N MET A 65 15.43 -1.16 -2.61
CA MET A 65 14.34 -0.67 -1.75
C MET A 65 13.02 -1.39 -2.04
N ALA A 66 12.68 -1.57 -3.32
CA ALA A 66 11.48 -2.31 -3.72
C ALA A 66 11.52 -3.76 -3.25
N GLU A 67 12.66 -4.43 -3.42
CA GLU A 67 12.87 -5.81 -3.01
C GLU A 67 12.65 -6.01 -1.51
N ALA A 68 13.23 -5.13 -0.68
CA ALA A 68 13.06 -5.17 0.78
C ALA A 68 11.58 -5.11 1.18
N ARG A 69 10.80 -4.26 0.49
CA ARG A 69 9.35 -4.15 0.73
C ARG A 69 8.60 -5.42 0.33
N TYR A 70 8.87 -5.97 -0.85
CA TYR A 70 8.21 -7.22 -1.26
C TYR A 70 8.55 -8.38 -0.33
N LYS A 71 9.83 -8.50 0.08
CA LYS A 71 10.32 -9.51 1.02
C LYS A 71 9.65 -9.40 2.39
N LYS A 72 9.46 -8.19 2.91
CA LYS A 72 8.75 -7.95 4.17
C LYS A 72 7.31 -8.49 4.14
N ILE A 73 6.62 -8.38 2.99
CA ILE A 73 5.22 -8.76 2.88
C ILE A 73 5.06 -10.29 2.75
N SER A 74 5.74 -10.90 1.77
CA SER A 74 5.72 -12.37 1.63
C SER A 74 6.75 -12.87 0.61
N GLN A 75 7.13 -14.15 0.73
CA GLN A 75 7.97 -14.81 -0.27
C GLN A 75 7.31 -14.90 -1.65
N VAL A 76 5.98 -15.06 -1.71
CA VAL A 76 5.24 -15.12 -2.99
C VAL A 76 5.34 -13.81 -3.74
N LEU A 77 5.15 -12.68 -3.04
CA LEU A 77 5.28 -11.37 -3.63
C LEU A 77 6.72 -11.00 -3.98
N LEU A 78 7.71 -11.50 -3.23
CA LEU A 78 9.11 -11.38 -3.61
C LEU A 78 9.41 -12.10 -4.92
N ASN A 79 8.93 -13.34 -5.08
CA ASN A 79 9.07 -14.08 -6.33
C ASN A 79 8.36 -13.39 -7.50
N PHE A 80 7.18 -12.82 -7.25
CA PHE A 80 6.50 -11.97 -8.23
C PHE A 80 7.37 -10.78 -8.62
N TYR A 81 7.92 -10.01 -7.68
CA TYR A 81 8.83 -8.92 -8.00
C TYR A 81 10.05 -9.37 -8.82
N ASN A 82 10.70 -10.46 -8.42
CA ASN A 82 11.89 -10.98 -9.10
C ASN A 82 11.65 -11.44 -10.54
N GLY A 83 10.41 -11.76 -10.91
CA GLY A 83 10.06 -12.09 -12.28
C GLY A 83 10.11 -10.91 -13.26
N ASP A 84 10.04 -9.66 -12.78
CA ASP A 84 10.14 -8.44 -13.61
C ASP A 84 10.45 -7.22 -12.73
N ARG A 85 11.71 -7.12 -12.27
CA ARG A 85 12.12 -6.09 -11.30
C ARG A 85 11.98 -4.67 -11.86
N THR A 86 12.29 -4.49 -13.14
CA THR A 86 12.24 -3.19 -13.82
C THR A 86 10.83 -2.60 -13.78
N ASN A 87 9.82 -3.37 -14.21
CA ASN A 87 8.44 -2.89 -14.24
C ASN A 87 7.74 -2.92 -12.86
N ARG A 88 8.29 -3.64 -11.87
CA ARG A 88 7.67 -3.84 -10.54
C ARG A 88 8.37 -3.07 -9.41
N SER A 89 9.34 -2.23 -9.76
CA SER A 89 10.12 -1.38 -8.85
C SER A 89 9.29 -0.29 -8.16
N ASN A 90 8.24 0.22 -8.82
CA ASN A 90 7.34 1.19 -8.20
C ASN A 90 6.42 0.50 -7.19
N THR A 91 6.71 0.70 -5.90
CA THR A 91 5.95 0.08 -4.80
C THR A 91 4.84 0.97 -4.24
N CYS A 92 4.36 2.00 -4.95
CA CYS A 92 3.30 2.88 -4.43
C CYS A 92 2.02 2.10 -4.09
N ALA A 93 1.51 1.32 -5.05
CA ALA A 93 0.33 0.49 -4.87
C ALA A 93 0.57 -0.59 -3.81
N THR A 94 1.73 -1.26 -3.86
CA THR A 94 2.12 -2.30 -2.89
C THR A 94 2.08 -1.78 -1.44
N ARG A 95 2.59 -0.56 -1.19
CA ARG A 95 2.56 0.04 0.15
C ARG A 95 1.14 0.35 0.61
N VAL A 96 0.29 0.85 -0.29
CA VAL A 96 -1.13 1.12 0.01
C VAL A 96 -1.88 -0.19 0.30
N SER A 97 -1.70 -1.23 -0.52
CA SER A 97 -2.31 -2.54 -0.29
C SER A 97 -1.88 -3.16 1.03
N TYR A 98 -0.59 -3.08 1.39
CA TYR A 98 -0.10 -3.50 2.71
C TYR A 98 -0.79 -2.73 3.84
N ALA A 99 -0.85 -1.40 3.73
CA ALA A 99 -1.44 -0.56 4.76
C ALA A 99 -2.93 -0.83 4.96
N LEU A 100 -3.69 -1.05 3.88
CA LEU A 100 -5.10 -1.41 3.95
C LEU A 100 -5.31 -2.79 4.57
N ASN A 101 -4.51 -3.79 4.20
CA ASN A 101 -4.60 -5.14 4.77
C ASN A 101 -4.24 -5.21 6.25
N ASN A 102 -3.44 -4.26 6.75
CA ASN A 102 -3.10 -4.15 8.17
C ASN A 102 -3.93 -3.07 8.90
N SER A 103 -5.03 -2.63 8.30
CA SER A 103 -5.94 -1.65 8.89
C SER A 103 -7.15 -2.32 9.56
N THR A 104 -8.05 -1.51 10.10
CA THR A 104 -9.32 -1.99 10.67
C THR A 104 -10.26 -2.64 9.63
N ILE A 105 -10.01 -2.46 8.33
CA ILE A 105 -10.81 -3.07 7.25
C ILE A 105 -9.87 -3.65 6.17
N PRO A 106 -9.40 -4.89 6.33
CA PRO A 106 -8.53 -5.56 5.36
C PRO A 106 -9.22 -5.81 4.00
N LEU A 107 -8.45 -5.80 2.90
CA LEU A 107 -8.99 -5.99 1.54
C LEU A 107 -9.43 -7.43 1.27
N ASP A 108 -8.74 -8.41 1.84
CA ASP A 108 -9.06 -9.84 1.73
C ASP A 108 -10.44 -10.16 2.31
N VAL A 109 -10.85 -9.45 3.37
CA VAL A 109 -12.19 -9.54 3.95
C VAL A 109 -13.26 -8.95 3.01
N ILE A 110 -12.91 -7.92 2.23
CA ILE A 110 -13.83 -7.31 1.26
C ILE A 110 -13.96 -8.18 -0.01
N ALA A 111 -12.83 -8.66 -0.56
CA ALA A 111 -12.80 -9.44 -1.79
C ALA A 111 -13.53 -10.79 -1.66
N ASN A 112 -13.52 -11.37 -0.46
CA ASN A 112 -14.16 -12.66 -0.18
C ASN A 112 -15.57 -12.56 0.41
N LYS A 113 -16.10 -11.34 0.64
CA LYS A 113 -17.51 -11.19 0.99
C LYS A 113 -18.36 -11.59 -0.21
N LYS A 114 -19.07 -12.72 -0.11
CA LYS A 114 -20.13 -13.07 -1.05
C LYS A 114 -21.04 -11.85 -1.20
N ARG A 115 -21.17 -11.33 -2.41
CA ARG A 115 -22.17 -10.31 -2.72
C ARG A 115 -23.51 -10.94 -2.40
N PHE A 116 -24.16 -10.50 -1.34
CA PHE A 116 -25.57 -10.78 -1.13
C PHE A 116 -26.29 -10.13 -2.32
N ALA A 117 -26.75 -10.99 -3.23
CA ALA A 117 -27.67 -10.66 -4.29
C ALA A 117 -29.08 -10.55 -3.70
#